data_AF-A0A2W5F8S9-F1
#
_entry.id   AF-A0A2W5F8S9-F1
#
_cell.length_a   1.000
_cell.length_b   1.000
_cell.length_c   1.000
_cell.angle_alpha   90.00
_cell.angle_beta   90.00
_cell.angle_gamma   90.00
#
_symmetry.space_group_name_H-M   'P 1'
#
loop_
_entity.id
_entity.type
_entity.pdbx_description
1 polymer ?
#
loop_
_entity_poly.entity_id
_entity_poly.type
_entity_poly.pdbx_seq_one_letter_code
_entity_poly.pdbx_strand_id
1 'polypeptide(L)'
;MNIKSLLIGSAAALTAVSGAQAADAIVAAEPEPMEYVRVCDAFGTGFFYIPGTETCLKFDGYVRFQTDFGRDLSGTSDWNSFTRAQFNVDTRSDTEFGALRGYFGFRGQANNDSARGVVLDQAFIEINGLKVGFYYNWWDDGLSGEVDNLSSNQTRLNAIRYTYDAGSFYAGVAVEELEGVIAGNSISGTTIQRNNLGVNQNNWTSLNRQGDNNVGVSAIIGGKFGGVKANLLGGYDTDAENGAIRAIITADVGPGTFGLAGVWASGANAYYEESEWSVAAEYAIKATKELTITPGVQYFRSLDIGTDGKFTGDRDAWRAGVAVGYKITTGLSTLVSVNYQSVDGDERIRSGVGSGAGDQWTGFVRLQRSF
;
A
#
# COMPACT_ATOMS: atom_id res chain seq x y z
N MET A 1 -2.62 -18.02 82.41
CA MET A 1 -3.03 -16.76 81.76
C MET A 1 -4.44 -16.94 81.20
N ASN A 2 -5.36 -16.15 81.75
CA ASN A 2 -6.70 -15.73 81.31
C ASN A 2 -7.66 -16.72 80.62
N ILE A 3 -8.64 -17.13 81.43
CA ILE A 3 -10.01 -17.58 81.10
C ILE A 3 -10.80 -16.40 80.48
N LYS A 4 -11.79 -16.66 79.61
CA LYS A 4 -13.23 -16.29 79.75
C LYS A 4 -14.00 -16.26 78.42
N SER A 5 -15.04 -17.08 78.39
CA SER A 5 -16.19 -17.17 77.46
C SER A 5 -16.97 -15.86 77.28
N LEU A 6 -17.76 -15.78 76.19
CA LEU A 6 -19.15 -15.26 76.17
C LEU A 6 -19.84 -15.73 74.86
N LEU A 7 -20.74 -16.73 74.92
CA LEU A 7 -22.23 -16.65 74.81
C LEU A 7 -22.73 -16.04 73.48
N ILE A 8 -23.28 -16.81 72.54
CA ILE A 8 -24.66 -17.36 72.45
C ILE A 8 -25.77 -16.34 72.72
N GLY A 9 -26.51 -16.02 71.64
CA GLY A 9 -27.97 -16.04 71.64
C GLY A 9 -28.70 -14.71 71.80
N SER A 10 -29.47 -14.31 70.79
CA SER A 10 -30.95 -14.30 70.87
C SER A 10 -31.59 -13.65 69.65
N ALA A 11 -32.57 -14.34 69.08
CA ALA A 11 -33.51 -13.84 68.11
C ALA A 11 -34.53 -12.91 68.77
N ALA A 12 -34.97 -11.89 68.04
CA ALA A 12 -36.27 -11.25 68.24
C ALA A 12 -36.77 -10.72 66.89
N ALA A 13 -37.67 -11.48 66.27
CA ALA A 13 -38.62 -10.99 65.30
C ALA A 13 -39.80 -10.33 66.04
N LEU A 14 -40.36 -9.26 65.47
CA LEU A 14 -41.62 -8.52 65.74
C LEU A 14 -41.28 -7.02 65.55
N THR A 15 -41.87 -6.25 64.65
CA THR A 15 -43.29 -6.16 64.26
C THR A 15 -43.42 -5.55 62.86
N ALA A 16 -44.31 -6.09 62.04
CA ALA A 16 -44.86 -5.39 60.89
C ALA A 16 -45.65 -4.16 61.39
N VAL A 17 -45.32 -2.98 60.87
CA VAL A 17 -46.21 -1.82 60.86
C VAL A 17 -46.42 -1.45 59.40
N SER A 18 -47.66 -1.58 58.96
CA SER A 18 -48.18 -1.05 57.71
C SER A 18 -48.11 0.47 57.73
N GLY A 19 -47.13 1.03 57.03
CA GLY A 19 -47.11 2.43 56.62
C GLY A 19 -47.37 2.50 55.12
N ALA A 20 -48.64 2.67 54.73
CA ALA A 20 -48.96 3.12 53.40
C ALA A 20 -48.43 4.55 53.24
N GLN A 21 -47.37 4.70 52.46
CA GLN A 21 -46.99 5.95 51.82
C GLN A 21 -46.83 5.62 50.34
N ALA A 22 -47.79 6.12 49.57
CA ALA A 22 -47.67 6.17 48.12
C ALA A 22 -46.46 7.05 47.78
N ALA A 23 -45.38 6.41 47.36
CA ALA A 23 -44.51 6.97 46.37
C ALA A 23 -44.56 5.96 45.23
N ASP A 24 -45.07 6.40 44.07
CA ASP A 24 -44.66 5.79 42.81
C ASP A 24 -43.13 5.82 42.85
N ALA A 25 -42.53 4.67 43.16
CA ALA A 25 -41.16 4.44 42.81
C ALA A 25 -41.17 4.49 41.30
N ILE A 26 -40.83 5.66 40.75
CA ILE A 26 -40.25 5.71 39.42
C ILE A 26 -39.02 4.84 39.55
N VAL A 27 -39.20 3.56 39.20
CA VAL A 27 -38.11 2.67 38.84
C VAL A 27 -37.49 3.39 37.66
N ALA A 28 -36.53 4.26 37.95
CA ALA A 28 -35.53 4.62 36.97
C ALA A 28 -34.97 3.26 36.58
N ALA A 29 -35.39 2.77 35.41
CA ALA A 29 -34.72 1.65 34.78
C ALA A 29 -33.24 2.02 34.86
N GLU A 30 -32.49 1.28 35.68
CA GLU A 30 -31.05 1.39 35.69
C GLU A 30 -30.66 1.24 34.23
N PRO A 31 -30.08 2.28 33.60
CA PRO A 31 -29.88 2.26 32.17
C PRO A 31 -29.05 1.02 31.90
N GLU A 32 -29.66 0.04 31.23
CA GLU A 32 -28.93 -1.16 30.85
C GLU A 32 -27.66 -0.66 30.15
N PRO A 33 -26.47 -1.12 30.54
CA PRO A 33 -25.24 -0.68 29.90
C PRO A 33 -25.41 -1.01 28.42
N MET A 34 -25.74 0.02 27.64
CA MET A 34 -25.95 -0.11 26.22
C MET A 34 -24.61 -0.58 25.66
N GLU A 35 -24.53 -1.84 25.24
CA GLU A 35 -23.42 -2.33 24.45
C GLU A 35 -23.49 -1.65 23.09
N TYR A 36 -23.00 -0.42 23.04
CA TYR A 36 -22.96 0.37 21.81
C TYR A 36 -22.04 -0.28 20.77
N VAL A 37 -21.11 -1.13 21.19
CA VAL A 37 -20.16 -1.80 20.31
C VAL A 37 -20.26 -3.30 20.52
N ARG A 38 -20.93 -3.98 19.59
CA ARG A 38 -21.02 -5.44 19.56
C ARG A 38 -19.99 -5.99 18.58
N VAL A 39 -19.29 -7.05 18.95
CA VAL A 39 -18.36 -7.73 18.04
C VAL A 39 -19.13 -8.29 16.84
N CYS A 40 -18.58 -8.13 15.64
CA CYS A 40 -19.10 -8.75 14.42
C CYS A 40 -18.17 -9.89 13.99
N ASP A 41 -18.56 -11.12 14.29
CA ASP A 41 -17.78 -12.31 13.93
C ASP A 41 -17.91 -12.69 12.45
N ALA A 42 -18.94 -12.18 11.75
CA ALA A 42 -19.24 -12.53 10.36
C ALA A 42 -18.10 -12.21 9.38
N PHE A 43 -17.34 -11.15 9.63
CA PHE A 43 -16.24 -10.70 8.76
C PHE A 43 -14.85 -10.81 9.42
N GLY A 44 -14.78 -11.45 10.59
CA GLY A 44 -13.54 -11.78 11.30
C GLY A 44 -13.10 -10.75 12.33
N THR A 45 -11.88 -10.96 12.86
CA THR A 45 -11.35 -10.23 14.00
C THR A 45 -11.22 -8.72 13.73
N GLY A 46 -11.62 -7.90 14.71
CA GLY A 46 -11.51 -6.44 14.66
C GLY A 46 -12.73 -5.74 14.04
N PHE A 47 -13.73 -6.49 13.56
CA PHE A 47 -15.01 -5.94 13.15
C PHE A 47 -15.98 -5.82 14.34
N PHE A 48 -16.76 -4.75 14.33
CA PHE A 48 -17.88 -4.53 15.25
C PHE A 48 -19.09 -4.00 14.48
N TYR A 49 -20.30 -4.24 14.98
CA TYR A 49 -21.52 -3.75 14.34
C TYR A 49 -21.64 -2.23 14.52
N ILE A 50 -22.00 -1.53 13.44
CA ILE A 50 -22.47 -0.15 13.53
C ILE A 50 -23.81 -0.15 14.27
N PRO A 51 -23.98 0.68 15.34
CA PRO A 51 -25.20 0.71 16.14
C PRO A 51 -26.46 0.86 15.28
N GLY A 52 -27.47 0.02 15.55
CA GLY A 52 -28.74 0.05 14.83
C GLY A 52 -28.73 -0.58 13.43
N THR A 53 -27.64 -1.25 13.04
CA THR A 53 -27.52 -1.91 11.72
C THR A 53 -26.92 -3.32 11.83
N GLU A 54 -26.96 -4.06 10.72
CA GLU A 54 -26.21 -5.31 10.54
C GLU A 54 -24.87 -5.10 9.80
N THR A 55 -24.51 -3.85 9.52
CA THR A 55 -23.22 -3.50 8.90
C THR A 55 -22.11 -3.60 9.92
N CYS A 56 -21.08 -4.35 9.59
CA CYS A 56 -19.86 -4.46 10.36
C CYS A 56 -18.86 -3.40 9.92
N LEU A 57 -18.09 -2.89 10.87
CA LEU A 57 -17.12 -1.82 10.70
C LEU A 57 -15.82 -2.25 11.37
N LYS A 58 -14.70 -2.01 10.70
CA LYS A 58 -13.36 -2.14 11.24
C LYS A 58 -12.58 -0.87 11.00
N PHE A 59 -11.80 -0.49 12.02
CA PHE A 59 -10.74 0.50 11.88
C PHE A 59 -9.39 -0.20 11.93
N ASP A 60 -8.47 0.23 11.07
CA ASP A 60 -7.07 -0.14 11.13
C ASP A 60 -6.20 0.98 10.59
N GLY A 61 -4.89 0.83 10.73
CA GLY A 61 -3.98 1.78 10.15
C GLY A 61 -2.57 1.65 10.70
N TYR A 62 -1.80 2.73 10.53
CA TYR A 62 -0.47 2.81 11.08
C TYR A 62 0.00 4.24 11.29
N VAL A 63 0.97 4.39 12.20
CA VAL A 63 1.85 5.55 12.26
C VAL A 63 3.25 5.10 11.86
N ARG A 64 3.88 5.85 10.97
CA ARG A 64 5.19 5.58 10.39
C ARG A 64 6.08 6.80 10.54
N PHE A 65 7.29 6.59 11.02
CA PHE A 65 8.42 7.49 10.79
C PHE A 65 9.34 6.85 9.76
N GLN A 66 9.79 7.63 8.78
CA GLN A 66 10.72 7.17 7.76
C GLN A 66 11.74 8.26 7.45
N THR A 67 13.00 7.85 7.33
CA THR A 67 14.07 8.67 6.77
C THR A 67 14.57 8.00 5.51
N ASP A 68 14.41 8.68 4.39
CA ASP A 68 14.95 8.29 3.10
C ASP A 68 16.33 8.93 2.93
N PHE A 69 17.24 8.23 2.25
CA PHE A 69 18.53 8.75 1.82
C PHE A 69 18.80 8.42 0.35
N GLY A 70 19.49 9.30 -0.36
CA GLY A 70 19.67 9.26 -1.80
C GLY A 70 19.88 10.67 -2.36
N ARG A 71 20.35 10.79 -3.60
CA ARG A 71 20.68 12.09 -4.19
C ARG A 71 19.44 13.00 -4.27
N ASP A 72 19.56 14.25 -3.80
CA ASP A 72 18.55 15.31 -3.98
C ASP A 72 17.12 14.93 -3.54
N LEU A 73 16.97 14.18 -2.45
CA LEU A 73 15.66 13.73 -1.95
C LEU A 73 14.76 14.86 -1.44
N SER A 74 15.34 15.95 -0.94
CA SER A 74 14.61 17.14 -0.52
C SER A 74 15.36 18.41 -0.93
N GLY A 75 15.09 18.89 -2.14
CA GLY A 75 15.88 19.96 -2.74
C GLY A 75 17.30 19.45 -3.00
N THR A 76 18.30 20.08 -2.39
CA THR A 76 19.72 19.65 -2.45
C THR A 76 20.12 18.75 -1.28
N SER A 77 19.17 18.33 -0.44
CA SER A 77 19.44 17.44 0.69
C SER A 77 19.42 15.98 0.24
N ASP A 78 20.46 15.23 0.58
CA ASP A 78 20.57 13.80 0.29
C ASP A 78 19.78 12.90 1.25
N TRP A 79 18.98 13.50 2.13
CA TRP A 79 18.09 12.79 3.03
C TRP A 79 16.81 13.59 3.28
N ASN A 80 15.72 12.87 3.52
CA ASN A 80 14.43 13.43 3.86
C ASN A 80 13.74 12.58 4.92
N SER A 81 13.26 13.19 5.99
CA SER A 81 12.49 12.49 7.02
C SER A 81 11.05 12.96 7.01
N PHE A 82 10.12 12.02 7.16
CA PHE A 82 8.70 12.33 7.27
C PHE A 82 8.00 11.41 8.26
N THR A 83 6.89 11.92 8.79
CA THR A 83 5.94 11.11 9.55
C THR A 83 4.67 10.95 8.74
N ARG A 84 4.16 9.72 8.66
CA ARG A 84 2.92 9.37 7.96
C ARG A 84 1.97 8.67 8.92
N ALA A 85 0.70 9.04 8.87
CA ALA A 85 -0.39 8.33 9.51
C ALA A 85 -1.36 7.83 8.43
N GLN A 86 -1.77 6.57 8.53
CA GLN A 86 -2.85 5.99 7.75
C GLN A 86 -3.98 5.61 8.71
N PHE A 87 -5.21 5.96 8.36
CA PHE A 87 -6.41 5.53 9.06
C PHE A 87 -7.42 5.00 8.05
N ASN A 88 -7.81 3.74 8.19
CA ASN A 88 -8.69 3.04 7.28
C ASN A 88 -10.02 2.70 7.97
N VAL A 89 -11.08 2.74 7.17
CA VAL A 89 -12.43 2.37 7.55
C VAL A 89 -12.89 1.30 6.55
N ASP A 90 -13.15 0.09 7.05
CA ASP A 90 -13.68 -1.03 6.26
C ASP A 90 -15.07 -1.38 6.79
N THR A 91 -16.09 -1.15 5.97
CA THR A 91 -17.47 -1.52 6.27
C THR A 91 -17.91 -2.69 5.42
N ARG A 92 -18.63 -3.65 6.02
CA ARG A 92 -19.12 -4.85 5.34
C ARG A 92 -20.53 -5.20 5.76
N SER A 93 -21.34 -5.58 4.78
CA SER A 93 -22.68 -6.12 4.97
C SER A 93 -22.82 -7.38 4.14
N ASP A 94 -23.50 -8.39 4.70
CA ASP A 94 -23.90 -9.55 3.91
C ASP A 94 -25.15 -9.18 3.11
N THR A 95 -25.19 -9.56 1.84
CA THR A 95 -26.29 -9.22 0.92
C THR A 95 -26.61 -10.42 0.04
N GLU A 96 -27.74 -10.39 -0.65
CA GLU A 96 -28.13 -11.42 -1.61
C GLU A 96 -27.15 -11.56 -2.80
N PHE A 97 -26.29 -10.57 -3.02
CA PHE A 97 -25.25 -10.57 -4.05
C PHE A 97 -23.86 -10.92 -3.51
N GLY A 98 -23.76 -11.30 -2.23
CA GLY A 98 -22.52 -11.56 -1.51
C GLY A 98 -22.11 -10.41 -0.59
N ALA A 99 -20.90 -10.47 -0.05
CA ALA A 99 -20.40 -9.45 0.87
C ALA A 99 -20.21 -8.10 0.13
N LEU A 100 -21.03 -7.11 0.49
CA LEU A 100 -20.86 -5.72 0.08
C LEU A 100 -19.84 -5.08 1.02
N ARG A 101 -18.79 -4.48 0.44
CA ARG A 101 -17.74 -3.79 1.18
C ARG A 101 -17.63 -2.34 0.74
N GLY A 102 -17.64 -1.42 1.70
CA GLY A 102 -17.18 -0.06 1.54
C GLY A 102 -15.81 0.11 2.19
N TYR A 103 -14.87 0.71 1.51
CA TYR A 103 -13.56 1.00 2.08
C TYR A 103 -13.16 2.43 1.78
N PHE A 104 -12.63 3.12 2.77
CA PHE A 104 -11.90 4.36 2.54
C PHE A 104 -10.76 4.51 3.53
N GLY A 105 -9.66 5.09 3.07
CA GLY A 105 -8.47 5.34 3.87
C GLY A 105 -8.05 6.79 3.77
N PHE A 106 -7.76 7.41 4.90
CA PHE A 106 -7.10 8.71 4.95
C PHE A 106 -5.62 8.53 5.19
N ARG A 107 -4.81 9.29 4.45
CA ARG A 107 -3.35 9.33 4.66
C ARG A 107 -2.93 10.75 4.99
N GLY A 108 -2.40 10.93 6.18
CA GLY A 108 -1.70 12.14 6.60
C GLY A 108 -0.21 11.99 6.41
N GLN A 109 0.47 13.02 5.91
CA GLN A 109 1.93 13.09 5.88
C GLN A 109 2.41 14.47 6.31
N ALA A 110 3.46 14.51 7.12
CA ALA A 110 4.18 15.71 7.51
C ALA A 110 5.67 15.56 7.19
N ASN A 111 6.17 16.44 6.33
CA ASN A 111 7.60 16.57 6.03
C ASN A 111 8.24 17.67 6.89
N ASN A 112 7.50 18.76 7.15
CA ASN A 112 7.93 19.86 8.03
C ASN A 112 6.72 20.71 8.50
N ASP A 113 6.97 21.82 9.18
CA ASP A 113 5.93 22.69 9.75
C ASP A 113 5.04 23.36 8.69
N SER A 114 5.52 23.53 7.45
CA SER A 114 4.75 24.15 6.35
C SER A 114 4.28 23.14 5.30
N ALA A 115 4.80 21.91 5.32
CA ALA A 115 4.48 20.85 4.37
C ALA A 115 3.87 19.63 5.10
N ARG A 116 2.57 19.72 5.37
CA ARG A 116 1.76 18.67 6.00
C ARG A 116 0.32 18.71 5.50
N GLY A 117 -0.33 17.55 5.40
CA GLY A 117 -1.71 17.47 4.94
C GLY A 117 -2.30 16.07 5.08
N VAL A 118 -3.61 15.95 4.90
CA VAL A 118 -4.35 14.70 4.86
C VAL A 118 -5.07 14.59 3.52
N VAL A 119 -4.96 13.43 2.88
CA VAL A 119 -5.63 13.13 1.61
C VAL A 119 -6.51 11.89 1.73
N LEU A 120 -7.49 11.77 0.82
CA LEU A 120 -8.19 10.52 0.59
C LEU A 120 -7.24 9.57 -0.16
N ASP A 121 -6.76 8.56 0.55
CA ASP A 121 -5.75 7.64 0.04
C ASP A 121 -6.37 6.57 -0.86
N GLN A 122 -7.51 6.02 -0.46
CA GLN A 122 -8.32 5.13 -1.28
C GLN A 122 -9.77 5.33 -0.90
N ALA A 123 -10.69 5.10 -1.83
CA ALA A 123 -12.12 5.01 -1.57
C ALA A 123 -12.77 4.14 -2.63
N PHE A 124 -13.38 3.02 -2.23
CA PHE A 124 -14.00 2.12 -3.19
C PHE A 124 -15.16 1.33 -2.59
N ILE A 125 -15.96 0.79 -3.49
CA ILE A 125 -17.03 -0.18 -3.21
C ILE A 125 -16.62 -1.50 -3.85
N GLU A 126 -16.77 -2.60 -3.12
CA GLU A 126 -16.54 -3.96 -3.60
C GLU A 126 -17.78 -4.83 -3.38
N ILE A 127 -18.13 -5.64 -4.38
CA ILE A 127 -19.16 -6.67 -4.26
C ILE A 127 -18.92 -7.79 -5.26
N ASN A 128 -18.83 -9.04 -4.79
CA ASN A 128 -18.70 -10.24 -5.63
C ASN A 128 -17.66 -10.13 -6.77
N GLY A 129 -16.47 -9.65 -6.45
CA GLY A 129 -15.37 -9.47 -7.42
C GLY A 129 -15.38 -8.15 -8.18
N LEU A 130 -16.50 -7.43 -8.24
CA LEU A 130 -16.56 -6.06 -8.75
C LEU A 130 -15.93 -5.10 -7.72
N LYS A 131 -15.12 -4.16 -8.19
CA LYS A 131 -14.50 -3.08 -7.42
C LYS A 131 -14.56 -1.77 -8.19
N VAL A 132 -15.12 -0.73 -7.60
CA VAL A 132 -15.29 0.59 -8.24
C VAL A 132 -14.86 1.70 -7.30
N GLY A 133 -14.08 2.65 -7.80
CA GLY A 133 -13.65 3.84 -7.06
C GLY A 133 -12.18 4.16 -7.27
N PHE A 134 -11.59 4.88 -6.32
CA PHE A 134 -10.19 5.32 -6.33
C PHE A 134 -9.31 4.36 -5.51
N TYR A 135 -8.42 3.62 -6.16
CA TYR A 135 -7.57 2.62 -5.50
C TYR A 135 -6.28 2.32 -6.27
N TYR A 136 -5.35 1.62 -5.62
CA TYR A 136 -4.15 1.09 -6.24
C TYR A 136 -4.48 -0.03 -7.22
N ASN A 137 -4.04 0.11 -8.46
CA ASN A 137 -4.18 -0.92 -9.48
C ASN A 137 -3.21 -2.09 -9.24
N TRP A 138 -3.21 -3.10 -10.11
CA TRP A 138 -2.35 -4.28 -9.93
C TRP A 138 -0.87 -3.97 -10.17
N TRP A 139 -0.55 -2.85 -10.81
CA TRP A 139 0.83 -2.46 -11.07
C TRP A 139 1.54 -2.00 -9.79
N ASP A 140 0.82 -1.61 -8.73
CA ASP A 140 1.39 -1.30 -7.41
C ASP A 140 2.05 -2.51 -6.71
N ASP A 141 1.81 -3.73 -7.20
CA ASP A 141 2.48 -4.94 -6.68
C ASP A 141 3.97 -4.98 -7.09
N GLY A 142 4.84 -5.36 -6.15
CA GLY A 142 6.28 -5.52 -6.37
C GLY A 142 6.87 -6.71 -5.62
N LEU A 143 8.19 -6.80 -5.60
CA LEU A 143 8.92 -7.75 -4.78
C LEU A 143 9.05 -7.21 -3.33
N SER A 144 9.43 -8.07 -2.38
CA SER A 144 9.41 -7.72 -0.94
C SER A 144 10.67 -7.02 -0.42
N GLY A 145 11.72 -6.99 -1.25
CA GLY A 145 13.07 -6.56 -0.92
C GLY A 145 13.33 -5.08 -1.14
N GLU A 146 12.36 -4.31 -1.65
CA GLU A 146 12.44 -2.85 -1.81
C GLU A 146 13.62 -2.40 -2.71
N VAL A 147 14.06 -3.30 -3.61
CA VAL A 147 15.07 -3.04 -4.66
C VAL A 147 14.38 -2.73 -5.98
N ASP A 148 13.18 -3.25 -6.18
CA ASP A 148 12.50 -3.29 -7.46
C ASP A 148 11.74 -1.99 -7.79
N ASN A 149 11.74 -1.63 -9.08
CA ASN A 149 10.82 -0.67 -9.70
C ASN A 149 10.12 -1.41 -10.84
N LEU A 150 8.90 -1.87 -10.62
CA LEU A 150 8.14 -2.73 -11.55
C LEU A 150 6.84 -2.07 -12.05
N SER A 151 6.72 -0.76 -11.86
CA SER A 151 5.55 0.02 -12.24
C SER A 151 5.94 1.47 -12.48
N SER A 152 4.99 2.22 -13.02
CA SER A 152 5.00 3.67 -13.01
C SER A 152 4.97 4.27 -11.61
N ASN A 153 5.32 5.55 -11.54
CA ASN A 153 5.24 6.37 -10.32
C ASN A 153 3.81 6.49 -9.75
N GLN A 154 2.79 6.38 -10.61
CA GLN A 154 1.39 6.58 -10.26
C GLN A 154 0.59 5.34 -10.61
N THR A 155 0.28 4.54 -9.58
CA THR A 155 -0.48 3.28 -9.69
C THR A 155 -1.88 3.41 -9.12
N ARG A 156 -2.30 4.63 -8.76
CA ARG A 156 -3.57 4.88 -8.08
C ARG A 156 -4.42 5.84 -8.88
N LEU A 157 -5.66 5.43 -9.15
CA LEU A 157 -6.58 6.12 -10.05
C LEU A 157 -8.02 5.67 -9.82
N ASN A 158 -8.98 6.35 -10.44
CA ASN A 158 -10.36 5.89 -10.52
C ASN A 158 -10.46 4.74 -11.51
N ALA A 159 -11.04 3.62 -11.07
CA ALA A 159 -11.12 2.43 -11.90
C ALA A 159 -12.34 1.57 -11.58
N ILE A 160 -12.76 0.80 -12.58
CA ILE A 160 -13.72 -0.29 -12.46
C ILE A 160 -12.96 -1.59 -12.73
N ARG A 161 -12.97 -2.51 -11.78
CA ARG A 161 -12.32 -3.81 -11.88
C ARG A 161 -13.31 -4.92 -11.61
N TYR A 162 -13.20 -6.01 -12.35
CA TYR A 162 -13.79 -7.29 -11.97
C TYR A 162 -12.68 -8.32 -11.78
N THR A 163 -12.74 -9.06 -10.67
CA THR A 163 -11.84 -10.18 -10.38
C THR A 163 -12.66 -11.44 -10.11
N TYR A 164 -12.47 -12.46 -10.94
CA TYR A 164 -12.96 -13.80 -10.70
C TYR A 164 -11.92 -14.58 -9.89
N ASP A 165 -12.35 -15.17 -8.77
CA ASP A 165 -11.54 -16.05 -7.94
C ASP A 165 -12.09 -17.48 -8.01
N ALA A 166 -11.28 -18.39 -8.54
CA ALA A 166 -11.58 -19.82 -8.65
C ALA A 166 -10.96 -20.64 -7.50
N GLY A 167 -10.41 -19.99 -6.48
CA GLY A 167 -9.69 -20.57 -5.35
C GLY A 167 -8.25 -20.99 -5.68
N SER A 168 -8.04 -21.69 -6.80
CA SER A 168 -6.69 -22.13 -7.24
C SER A 168 -5.98 -21.09 -8.11
N PHE A 169 -6.75 -20.31 -8.87
CA PHE A 169 -6.31 -19.21 -9.69
C PHE A 169 -7.34 -18.07 -9.63
N TYR A 170 -6.92 -16.89 -10.05
CA TYR A 170 -7.79 -15.75 -10.26
C TYR A 170 -7.51 -15.14 -11.63
N ALA A 171 -8.51 -14.47 -12.19
CA ALA A 171 -8.40 -13.67 -13.39
C ALA A 171 -9.16 -12.37 -13.19
N GLY A 172 -8.62 -11.26 -13.68
CA GLY A 172 -9.27 -9.97 -13.55
C GLY A 172 -9.05 -9.08 -14.75
N VAL A 173 -9.98 -8.15 -14.94
CA VAL A 173 -9.90 -7.05 -15.91
C VAL A 173 -10.27 -5.75 -15.22
N ALA A 174 -9.65 -4.65 -15.62
CA ALA A 174 -9.96 -3.31 -15.14
C ALA A 174 -9.98 -2.31 -16.30
N VAL A 175 -10.88 -1.33 -16.17
CA VAL A 175 -10.93 -0.12 -16.98
C VAL A 175 -10.65 1.06 -16.07
N GLU A 176 -9.76 1.92 -16.52
CA GLU A 176 -8.95 2.78 -15.67
C GLU A 176 -8.97 4.21 -16.24
N GLU A 177 -9.33 5.20 -15.42
CA GLU A 177 -9.23 6.60 -15.82
C GLU A 177 -7.78 7.03 -15.75
N LEU A 178 -7.22 7.38 -16.91
CA LEU A 178 -5.86 7.90 -17.01
C LEU A 178 -5.92 9.42 -16.91
N GLU A 179 -5.46 9.92 -15.76
CA GLU A 179 -5.24 11.34 -15.50
C GLU A 179 -3.72 11.61 -15.52
N GLY A 180 -3.22 12.41 -16.47
CA GLY A 180 -1.85 12.93 -16.41
C GLY A 180 -0.75 12.16 -17.16
N VAL A 181 0.49 12.46 -16.75
CA VAL A 181 1.71 12.34 -17.57
C VAL A 181 2.27 10.92 -17.62
N ILE A 182 2.50 10.43 -18.84
CA ILE A 182 3.01 9.09 -19.19
C ILE A 182 4.53 8.91 -18.93
N ALA A 183 5.20 9.84 -18.23
CA ALA A 183 6.63 9.72 -17.96
C ALA A 183 7.15 10.63 -16.83
N GLY A 184 7.23 10.10 -15.59
CA GLY A 184 8.04 10.67 -14.50
C GLY A 184 7.29 11.42 -13.38
N ASN A 185 8.04 11.86 -12.37
CA ASN A 185 7.55 12.59 -11.20
C ASN A 185 7.48 14.09 -11.54
N SER A 186 6.34 14.72 -11.26
CA SER A 186 6.09 16.13 -11.61
C SER A 186 6.95 17.05 -10.75
N ILE A 187 8.01 17.62 -11.35
CA ILE A 187 8.74 18.75 -10.77
C ILE A 187 8.05 20.03 -11.25
N SER A 188 7.34 20.66 -10.31
CA SER A 188 6.55 21.87 -10.50
C SER A 188 7.18 22.86 -11.50
N GLY A 189 6.52 23.04 -12.65
CA GLY A 189 6.83 24.10 -13.63
C GLY A 189 7.90 23.81 -14.69
N THR A 190 8.41 22.58 -14.81
CA THR A 190 9.42 22.23 -15.85
C THR A 190 8.95 21.10 -16.77
N THR A 191 9.39 21.11 -18.04
CA THR A 191 9.11 20.05 -19.05
C THR A 191 9.92 18.77 -18.81
N ILE A 192 10.68 18.68 -17.71
CA ILE A 192 11.55 17.55 -17.38
C ILE A 192 10.98 16.85 -16.14
N GLN A 193 10.69 15.56 -16.26
CA GLN A 193 10.22 14.73 -15.16
C GLN A 193 11.23 13.63 -14.84
N ARG A 194 11.29 13.15 -13.60
CA ARG A 194 12.23 12.09 -13.18
C ARG A 194 11.52 10.74 -13.01
N ASN A 195 12.04 9.67 -13.59
CA ASN A 195 11.53 8.31 -13.31
C ASN A 195 11.95 7.81 -11.90
N ASN A 196 11.58 6.60 -11.50
CA ASN A 196 11.96 6.04 -10.20
C ASN A 196 13.47 5.79 -10.04
N LEU A 197 14.25 5.86 -11.12
CA LEU A 197 15.71 5.81 -11.09
C LEU A 197 16.35 7.21 -10.96
N GLY A 198 15.55 8.27 -10.87
CA GLY A 198 16.04 9.65 -10.81
C GLY A 198 16.53 10.19 -12.16
N VAL A 199 16.25 9.46 -13.25
CA VAL A 199 16.62 9.83 -14.61
C VAL A 199 15.65 10.85 -15.17
N ASN A 200 16.19 11.95 -15.70
CA ASN A 200 15.39 12.95 -16.41
C ASN A 200 14.85 12.36 -17.71
N GLN A 201 13.54 12.38 -17.85
CA GLN A 201 12.79 12.03 -19.05
C GLN A 201 12.14 13.28 -19.64
N ASN A 202 12.05 13.31 -20.97
CA ASN A 202 11.27 14.32 -21.66
C ASN A 202 9.78 14.07 -21.36
N ASN A 203 9.05 15.09 -20.92
CA ASN A 203 7.62 14.95 -20.65
C ASN A 203 6.85 14.80 -21.97
N TRP A 204 6.62 13.55 -22.38
CA TRP A 204 5.99 13.21 -23.65
C TRP A 204 4.57 13.79 -23.78
N THR A 205 3.74 13.72 -22.74
CA THR A 205 2.36 14.22 -22.78
C THR A 205 2.31 15.73 -22.92
N SER A 206 3.20 16.46 -22.21
CA SER A 206 3.31 17.92 -22.32
C SER A 206 3.86 18.37 -23.67
N LEU A 207 4.78 17.59 -24.26
CA LEU A 207 5.32 17.87 -25.59
C LEU A 207 4.29 17.64 -26.71
N ASN A 208 3.41 16.65 -26.54
CA ASN A 208 2.41 16.28 -27.54
C ASN A 208 1.01 16.85 -27.29
N ARG A 209 0.83 17.70 -26.27
CA ARG A 209 -0.43 18.38 -25.94
C ARG A 209 -1.62 17.42 -25.85
N GLN A 210 -1.42 16.21 -25.34
CA GLN A 210 -2.52 15.30 -25.09
C GLN A 210 -3.24 15.78 -23.84
N GLY A 211 -4.55 16.01 -23.98
CA GLY A 211 -5.39 16.52 -22.90
C GLY A 211 -5.85 15.38 -22.02
N ASP A 212 -5.96 15.64 -20.71
CA ASP A 212 -6.51 14.69 -19.76
C ASP A 212 -7.96 14.36 -20.12
N ASN A 213 -8.25 13.07 -20.37
CA ASN A 213 -9.56 12.38 -20.48
C ASN A 213 -9.36 11.03 -21.20
N ASN A 214 -8.49 10.16 -20.70
CA ASN A 214 -8.22 8.90 -21.40
C ASN A 214 -8.42 7.64 -20.57
N VAL A 215 -8.40 6.50 -21.26
CA VAL A 215 -8.78 5.21 -20.69
C VAL A 215 -7.62 4.23 -20.80
N GLY A 216 -7.35 3.54 -19.70
CA GLY A 216 -6.47 2.40 -19.64
C GLY A 216 -7.27 1.11 -19.50
N VAL A 217 -6.71 0.02 -20.00
CA VAL A 217 -7.23 -1.32 -19.72
C VAL A 217 -6.10 -2.18 -19.19
N SER A 218 -6.34 -2.84 -18.06
CA SER A 218 -5.42 -3.86 -17.54
C SER A 218 -6.13 -5.19 -17.31
N ALA A 219 -5.36 -6.27 -17.45
CA ALA A 219 -5.84 -7.63 -17.21
C ALA A 219 -4.77 -8.45 -16.50
N ILE A 220 -5.18 -9.28 -15.56
CA ILE A 220 -4.29 -10.13 -14.80
C ILE A 220 -4.82 -11.57 -14.77
N ILE A 221 -3.90 -12.52 -14.79
CA ILE A 221 -4.16 -13.90 -14.39
C ILE A 221 -3.07 -14.32 -13.41
N GLY A 222 -3.45 -15.01 -12.34
CA GLY A 222 -2.49 -15.50 -11.37
C GLY A 222 -3.02 -16.64 -10.55
N GLY A 223 -2.16 -17.29 -9.79
CA GLY A 223 -2.56 -18.45 -9.00
C GLY A 223 -1.47 -18.96 -8.09
N LYS A 224 -1.84 -19.93 -7.26
CA LYS A 224 -0.92 -20.63 -6.36
C LYS A 224 -0.88 -22.11 -6.73
N PHE A 225 0.32 -22.58 -7.06
CA PHE A 225 0.59 -23.97 -7.46
C PHE A 225 1.62 -24.56 -6.49
N GLY A 226 1.12 -25.15 -5.39
CA GLY A 226 1.97 -25.63 -4.30
C GLY A 226 2.69 -24.49 -3.57
N GLY A 227 4.02 -24.56 -3.52
CA GLY A 227 4.89 -23.52 -2.93
C GLY A 227 5.16 -22.33 -3.86
N VAL A 228 4.60 -22.31 -5.07
CA VAL A 228 4.80 -21.26 -6.07
C VAL A 228 3.56 -20.39 -6.19
N LYS A 229 3.74 -19.08 -6.23
CA LYS A 229 2.72 -18.11 -6.66
C LYS A 229 3.23 -17.43 -7.93
N ALA A 230 2.37 -17.26 -8.91
CA ALA A 230 2.72 -16.57 -10.14
C ALA A 230 1.57 -15.72 -10.63
N ASN A 231 1.87 -14.58 -11.24
CA ASN A 231 0.92 -13.80 -12.02
C ASN A 231 1.53 -13.32 -13.33
N LEU A 232 0.66 -13.04 -14.29
CA LEU A 232 0.94 -12.32 -15.52
C LEU A 232 -0.08 -11.18 -15.61
N LEU A 233 0.42 -9.97 -15.71
CA LEU A 233 -0.32 -8.72 -15.78
C LEU A 233 -0.01 -8.06 -17.12
N GLY A 234 -1.04 -7.53 -17.77
CA GLY A 234 -0.92 -6.68 -18.96
C GLY A 234 -1.68 -5.38 -18.76
N GLY A 235 -1.18 -4.30 -19.34
CA GLY A 235 -1.81 -2.98 -19.36
C GLY A 235 -1.65 -2.35 -20.74
N TYR A 236 -2.69 -1.68 -21.22
CA TYR A 236 -2.66 -0.91 -22.46
C TYR A 236 -3.23 0.49 -22.21
N ASP A 237 -2.42 1.47 -22.56
CA ASP A 237 -2.73 2.90 -22.46
C ASP A 237 -3.21 3.36 -23.84
N THR A 238 -4.47 3.80 -23.93
CA THR A 238 -5.04 4.20 -25.21
C THR A 238 -4.52 5.56 -25.70
N ASP A 239 -3.79 6.33 -24.89
CA ASP A 239 -3.31 7.68 -25.26
C ASP A 239 -1.96 7.57 -25.92
N ALA A 240 -1.04 6.88 -25.22
CA ALA A 240 0.28 6.58 -25.72
C ALA A 240 0.29 5.52 -26.83
N GLU A 241 -0.82 4.80 -27.03
CA GLU A 241 -0.90 3.65 -27.93
C GLU A 241 0.20 2.62 -27.62
N ASN A 242 0.48 2.44 -26.33
CA ASN A 242 1.54 1.59 -25.80
C ASN A 242 0.99 0.67 -24.72
N GLY A 243 1.64 -0.47 -24.55
CA GLY A 243 1.31 -1.39 -23.48
C GLY A 243 2.53 -1.98 -22.81
N ALA A 244 2.29 -2.59 -21.66
CA ALA A 244 3.28 -3.31 -20.88
C ALA A 244 2.75 -4.66 -20.43
N ILE A 245 3.65 -5.62 -20.30
CA ILE A 245 3.40 -6.91 -19.67
C ILE A 245 4.38 -7.11 -18.52
N ARG A 246 3.91 -7.69 -17.42
CA ARG A 246 4.72 -8.02 -16.26
C ARG A 246 4.37 -9.39 -15.72
N ALA A 247 5.37 -10.18 -15.38
CA ALA A 247 5.21 -11.40 -14.63
C ALA A 247 5.92 -11.29 -13.29
N ILE A 248 5.29 -11.75 -12.21
CA ILE A 248 5.92 -11.94 -10.90
C ILE A 248 5.73 -13.39 -10.49
N ILE A 249 6.82 -14.05 -10.13
CA ILE A 249 6.86 -15.42 -9.63
C ILE A 249 7.55 -15.41 -8.28
N THR A 250 6.92 -16.02 -7.28
CA THR A 250 7.54 -16.28 -5.97
C THR A 250 7.46 -17.76 -5.64
N ALA A 251 8.50 -18.31 -5.02
CA ALA A 251 8.58 -19.71 -4.64
C ALA A 251 9.19 -19.86 -3.26
N ASP A 252 8.54 -20.64 -2.39
CA ASP A 252 9.12 -21.03 -1.10
C ASP A 252 10.27 -22.01 -1.35
N VAL A 253 11.50 -21.60 -1.00
CA VAL A 253 12.73 -22.37 -1.20
C VAL A 253 13.56 -22.31 0.07
N GLY A 254 13.75 -23.45 0.75
CA GLY A 254 14.54 -23.54 1.97
C GLY A 254 14.01 -22.62 3.09
N PRO A 255 14.86 -21.81 3.75
CA PRO A 255 14.45 -20.92 4.84
C PRO A 255 13.73 -19.64 4.37
N GLY A 256 13.48 -19.46 3.07
CA GLY A 256 13.01 -18.21 2.53
C GLY A 256 12.09 -18.35 1.32
N THR A 257 11.80 -17.22 0.71
CA THR A 257 11.00 -17.13 -0.51
C THR A 257 11.85 -16.47 -1.59
N PHE A 258 12.05 -17.15 -2.71
CA PHE A 258 12.67 -16.60 -3.91
C PHE A 258 11.63 -15.81 -4.70
N GLY A 259 11.99 -14.63 -5.18
CA GLY A 259 11.15 -13.80 -6.05
C GLY A 259 11.86 -13.52 -7.37
N LEU A 260 11.13 -13.57 -8.48
CA LEU A 260 11.58 -13.20 -9.81
C LEU A 260 10.47 -12.39 -10.47
N ALA A 261 10.83 -11.26 -11.06
CA ALA A 261 9.94 -10.44 -11.84
C ALA A 261 10.57 -10.07 -13.18
N GLY A 262 9.73 -9.95 -14.20
CA GLY A 262 10.12 -9.43 -15.51
C GLY A 262 9.02 -8.53 -16.05
N VAL A 263 9.41 -7.42 -16.67
CA VAL A 263 8.51 -6.46 -17.31
C VAL A 263 9.07 -6.07 -18.67
N TRP A 264 8.19 -5.92 -19.64
CA TRP A 264 8.50 -5.38 -20.96
C TRP A 264 7.41 -4.39 -21.36
N ALA A 265 7.79 -3.31 -22.02
CA ALA A 265 6.87 -2.31 -22.54
C ALA A 265 7.20 -1.94 -23.99
N SER A 266 6.15 -1.74 -24.79
CA SER A 266 6.28 -1.34 -26.21
C SER A 266 6.65 0.13 -26.40
N GLY A 267 6.77 0.87 -25.30
CA GLY A 267 6.93 2.31 -25.18
C GLY A 267 6.41 2.77 -23.81
N ALA A 268 6.69 4.00 -23.44
CA ALA A 268 6.20 4.58 -22.20
C ALA A 268 4.66 4.60 -22.20
N ASN A 269 4.08 4.22 -21.07
CA ASN A 269 2.63 4.13 -20.85
C ASN A 269 2.34 4.31 -19.35
N ALA A 270 1.08 4.56 -18.98
CA ALA A 270 0.66 4.78 -17.58
C ALA A 270 0.94 3.62 -16.60
N TYR A 271 1.36 2.45 -17.09
CA TYR A 271 1.63 1.27 -16.27
C TYR A 271 3.13 1.00 -16.07
N TYR A 272 3.96 1.35 -17.06
CA TYR A 272 5.41 1.20 -17.00
C TYR A 272 6.16 2.12 -17.98
N GLU A 273 7.00 3.01 -17.45
CA GLU A 273 7.82 4.00 -18.15
C GLU A 273 9.32 3.92 -17.78
N GLU A 274 9.72 2.97 -16.94
CA GLU A 274 11.07 2.96 -16.37
C GLU A 274 12.14 2.53 -17.38
N SER A 275 11.81 1.60 -18.28
CA SER A 275 12.73 1.05 -19.30
C SER A 275 11.98 0.22 -20.36
N GLU A 276 12.64 -0.17 -21.45
CA GLU A 276 12.01 -1.08 -22.43
C GLU A 276 11.75 -2.46 -21.83
N TRP A 277 12.71 -2.98 -21.07
CA TRP A 277 12.50 -4.17 -20.26
C TRP A 277 13.37 -4.18 -19.02
N SER A 278 12.87 -4.88 -18.01
CA SER A 278 13.58 -5.07 -16.75
C SER A 278 13.35 -6.45 -16.18
N VAL A 279 14.37 -6.96 -15.48
CA VAL A 279 14.31 -8.21 -14.71
C VAL A 279 14.81 -7.93 -13.30
N ALA A 280 14.03 -8.36 -12.30
CA ALA A 280 14.36 -8.25 -10.89
C ALA A 280 14.33 -9.63 -10.22
N ALA A 281 15.22 -9.86 -9.25
CA ALA A 281 15.22 -11.07 -8.45
C ALA A 281 15.58 -10.78 -6.99
N GLU A 282 15.03 -11.57 -6.08
CA GLU A 282 15.31 -11.47 -4.65
C GLU A 282 15.25 -12.81 -3.94
N TYR A 283 15.76 -12.84 -2.71
CA TYR A 283 15.56 -13.97 -1.82
C TYR A 283 15.29 -13.50 -0.39
N ALA A 284 14.04 -13.60 0.07
CA ALA A 284 13.62 -13.19 1.40
C ALA A 284 13.91 -14.30 2.43
N ILE A 285 15.06 -14.21 3.10
CA ILE A 285 15.54 -15.19 4.09
C ILE A 285 14.85 -14.94 5.43
N LYS A 286 14.11 -15.91 5.96
CA LYS A 286 13.63 -15.87 7.36
C LYS A 286 14.75 -16.31 8.28
N ALA A 287 15.65 -15.38 8.60
CA ALA A 287 16.80 -15.65 9.47
C ALA A 287 16.36 -16.04 10.89
N THR A 288 15.26 -15.45 11.39
CA THR A 288 14.54 -15.87 12.59
C THR A 288 13.03 -15.69 12.40
N LYS A 289 12.23 -15.93 13.44
CA LYS A 289 10.78 -15.64 13.42
C LYS A 289 10.47 -14.12 13.40
N GLU A 290 11.39 -13.28 13.88
CA GLU A 290 11.27 -11.81 13.87
C GLU A 290 12.08 -11.13 12.75
N LEU A 291 13.17 -11.74 12.28
CA LEU A 291 14.13 -11.15 11.37
C LEU A 291 14.03 -11.75 9.96
N THR A 292 13.80 -10.89 8.97
CA THR A 292 13.90 -11.21 7.54
C THR A 292 15.02 -10.39 6.90
N ILE A 293 15.86 -11.04 6.11
CA ILE A 293 16.92 -10.39 5.31
C ILE A 293 16.65 -10.71 3.84
N THR A 294 16.52 -9.69 3.00
CA THR A 294 16.12 -9.82 1.60
C THR A 294 17.14 -9.12 0.70
N PRO A 295 18.23 -9.80 0.30
CA PRO A 295 19.04 -9.33 -0.82
C PRO A 295 18.24 -9.37 -2.12
N GLY A 296 18.46 -8.38 -2.99
CA GLY A 296 17.83 -8.32 -4.30
C GLY A 296 18.67 -7.57 -5.33
N VAL A 297 18.31 -7.76 -6.59
CA VAL A 297 18.94 -7.12 -7.75
C VAL A 297 17.88 -6.83 -8.82
N GLN A 298 18.08 -5.77 -9.58
CA GLN A 298 17.30 -5.48 -10.78
C GLN A 298 18.18 -4.86 -11.86
N TYR A 299 17.92 -5.24 -13.12
CA TYR A 299 18.53 -4.64 -14.30
C TYR A 299 17.46 -4.02 -15.20
N PHE A 300 17.80 -2.94 -15.88
CA PHE A 300 16.93 -2.16 -16.75
C PHE A 300 17.66 -1.90 -18.07
N ARG A 301 16.99 -2.15 -19.19
CA ARG A 301 17.52 -1.90 -20.54
C ARG A 301 16.80 -0.73 -21.20
N SER A 302 17.55 0.21 -21.76
CA SER A 302 17.02 1.35 -22.55
C SER A 302 16.01 2.20 -21.76
N LEU A 303 16.53 3.10 -20.93
CA LEU A 303 15.76 4.01 -20.05
C LEU A 303 15.25 5.28 -20.75
N ASP A 304 15.88 5.66 -21.86
CA ASP A 304 15.58 6.91 -22.56
C ASP A 304 14.29 6.80 -23.36
N ILE A 305 13.47 7.86 -23.31
CA ILE A 305 12.20 7.94 -24.06
C ILE A 305 12.32 9.01 -25.15
N GLY A 306 12.03 8.62 -26.39
CA GLY A 306 11.97 9.48 -27.56
C GLY A 306 10.75 10.41 -27.55
N THR A 307 10.71 11.37 -28.48
CA THR A 307 9.55 12.28 -28.64
C THR A 307 8.29 11.57 -29.14
N ASP A 308 8.45 10.36 -29.68
CA ASP A 308 7.40 9.45 -30.10
C ASP A 308 6.92 8.51 -28.97
N GLY A 309 7.45 8.65 -27.75
CA GLY A 309 7.06 7.87 -26.58
C GLY A 309 7.67 6.46 -26.56
N LYS A 310 8.55 6.16 -27.51
CA LYS A 310 9.25 4.87 -27.58
C LYS A 310 10.56 4.91 -26.82
N PHE A 311 10.96 3.77 -26.27
CA PHE A 311 12.28 3.62 -25.69
C PHE A 311 13.36 3.74 -26.78
N THR A 312 14.45 4.42 -26.46
CA THR A 312 15.53 4.72 -27.39
C THR A 312 16.87 4.67 -26.67
N GLY A 313 17.96 4.67 -27.43
CA GLY A 313 19.32 4.67 -26.90
C GLY A 313 19.73 3.41 -26.14
N ASP A 314 20.96 3.45 -25.64
CA ASP A 314 21.63 2.33 -24.96
C ASP A 314 21.87 2.61 -23.46
N ARG A 315 21.18 3.61 -22.89
CA ARG A 315 21.31 3.90 -21.48
C ARG A 315 20.60 2.83 -20.67
N ASP A 316 21.38 2.07 -19.92
CA ASP A 316 20.92 1.00 -19.04
C ASP A 316 21.09 1.40 -17.57
N ALA A 317 20.52 0.61 -16.66
CA ALA A 317 20.75 0.76 -15.24
C ALA A 317 20.70 -0.59 -14.52
N TRP A 318 21.30 -0.64 -13.34
CA TRP A 318 21.10 -1.74 -12.42
C TRP A 318 21.07 -1.26 -10.98
N ARG A 319 20.37 -2.04 -10.14
CA ARG A 319 20.26 -1.85 -8.70
C ARG A 319 20.59 -3.16 -8.00
N ALA A 320 21.33 -3.09 -6.91
CA ALA A 320 21.45 -4.21 -5.99
C ALA A 320 21.43 -3.70 -4.56
N GLY A 321 20.80 -4.45 -3.67
CA GLY A 321 20.61 -4.00 -2.31
C GLY A 321 20.16 -5.09 -1.37
N VAL A 322 19.89 -4.68 -0.15
CA VAL A 322 19.37 -5.53 0.91
C VAL A 322 18.34 -4.78 1.72
N ALA A 323 17.20 -5.42 1.94
CA ALA A 323 16.23 -5.02 2.95
C ALA A 323 16.35 -5.90 4.19
N VAL A 324 16.25 -5.29 5.37
CA VAL A 324 16.24 -5.96 6.66
C VAL A 324 14.97 -5.56 7.40
N GLY A 325 14.05 -6.50 7.53
CA GLY A 325 12.81 -6.34 8.28
C GLY A 325 12.93 -6.98 9.66
N TYR A 326 12.55 -6.26 10.71
CA TYR A 326 12.56 -6.78 12.08
C TYR A 326 11.24 -6.47 12.81
N LYS A 327 10.59 -7.53 13.31
CA LYS A 327 9.40 -7.44 14.16
C LYS A 327 9.83 -7.22 15.60
N ILE A 328 9.73 -5.98 16.07
CA ILE A 328 10.16 -5.61 17.43
C ILE A 328 9.20 -6.20 18.48
N THR A 329 7.89 -6.02 18.25
CA THR A 329 6.82 -6.61 19.06
C THR A 329 5.52 -6.59 18.26
N THR A 330 4.43 -7.15 18.80
CA THR A 330 3.11 -7.12 18.16
C THR A 330 2.72 -5.70 17.80
N GLY A 331 2.48 -5.48 16.51
CA GLY A 331 2.09 -4.19 15.96
C GLY A 331 3.20 -3.15 15.86
N LEU A 332 4.48 -3.48 16.14
CA LEU A 332 5.63 -2.58 15.95
C LEU A 332 6.75 -3.27 15.17
N SER A 333 7.18 -2.65 14.07
CA SER A 333 8.24 -3.20 13.21
C SER A 333 9.14 -2.10 12.67
N THR A 334 10.34 -2.50 12.27
CA THR A 334 11.26 -1.67 11.51
C THR A 334 11.64 -2.35 10.19
N LEU A 335 11.88 -1.55 9.17
CA LEU A 335 12.39 -1.97 7.88
C LEU A 335 13.50 -1.01 7.46
N VAL A 336 14.66 -1.54 7.14
CA VAL A 336 15.79 -0.79 6.61
C VAL A 336 16.09 -1.33 5.22
N SER A 337 16.22 -0.46 4.23
CA SER A 337 16.64 -0.84 2.87
C SER A 337 17.86 -0.01 2.48
N VAL A 338 18.85 -0.65 1.86
CA VAL A 338 20.04 -0.01 1.30
C VAL A 338 20.29 -0.60 -0.08
N ASN A 339 20.35 0.28 -1.08
CA ASN A 339 20.52 -0.06 -2.48
C ASN A 339 21.69 0.73 -3.06
N TYR A 340 22.57 0.06 -3.78
CA TYR A 340 23.42 0.72 -4.76
C TYR A 340 22.72 0.72 -6.11
N GLN A 341 22.72 1.86 -6.78
CA GLN A 341 22.16 2.04 -8.10
C GLN A 341 23.23 2.65 -9.01
N SER A 342 23.36 2.09 -10.21
CA SER A 342 24.19 2.64 -11.28
C SER A 342 23.33 2.85 -12.52
N VAL A 343 23.43 4.03 -13.11
CA VAL A 343 22.75 4.40 -14.36
C VAL A 343 23.82 4.82 -15.36
N ASP A 344 23.84 4.19 -16.52
CA ASP A 344 24.84 4.46 -17.55
C ASP A 344 24.73 5.90 -18.08
N GLY A 345 25.88 6.44 -18.49
CA GLY A 345 26.01 7.76 -19.11
C GLY A 345 26.65 8.81 -18.21
N ASP A 346 26.85 10.01 -18.78
CA ASP A 346 27.45 11.13 -18.05
C ASP A 346 26.39 11.88 -17.25
N GLU A 347 26.73 12.25 -16.03
CA GLU A 347 25.97 13.25 -15.28
C GLU A 347 26.06 14.59 -16.03
N ARG A 348 24.96 15.00 -16.66
CA ARG A 348 24.86 16.27 -17.39
C ARG A 348 23.83 17.15 -16.72
N ILE A 349 24.23 18.33 -16.28
CA ILE A 349 23.33 19.33 -15.70
C ILE A 349 22.67 20.11 -16.84
N ARG A 350 21.35 19.99 -16.99
CA ARG A 350 20.54 20.86 -17.86
C ARG A 350 19.59 21.68 -17.00
N SER A 351 19.62 23.01 -17.15
CA SER A 351 18.76 23.94 -16.40
C SER A 351 18.85 23.79 -14.87
N GLY A 352 20.02 23.39 -14.34
CA GLY A 352 20.24 23.18 -12.90
C GLY A 352 19.83 21.80 -12.37
N VAL A 353 19.38 20.88 -13.23
CA VAL A 353 18.99 19.51 -12.85
C VAL A 353 19.93 18.50 -13.54
N GLY A 354 20.55 17.60 -12.76
CA GLY A 354 21.42 16.53 -13.28
C GLY A 354 20.63 15.49 -14.08
N SER A 355 21.27 14.83 -15.06
CA SER A 355 20.65 13.84 -15.97
C SER A 355 20.13 12.57 -15.29
N GLY A 356 20.45 12.37 -14.01
CA GLY A 356 20.19 11.16 -13.23
C GLY A 356 21.14 10.01 -13.53
N ALA A 357 22.15 10.22 -14.38
CA ALA A 357 23.18 9.24 -14.65
C ALA A 357 24.20 9.14 -13.50
N GLY A 358 24.97 8.06 -13.49
CA GLY A 358 26.01 7.76 -12.51
C GLY A 358 25.52 6.92 -11.33
N ASP A 359 26.42 6.78 -10.36
CA ASP A 359 26.24 5.88 -9.23
C ASP A 359 25.68 6.60 -8.02
N GLN A 360 24.81 5.93 -7.26
CA GLN A 360 24.30 6.43 -6.00
C GLN A 360 23.95 5.31 -5.02
N TRP A 361 23.99 5.65 -3.74
CA TRP A 361 23.37 4.85 -2.70
C TRP A 361 22.01 5.45 -2.36
N THR A 362 20.98 4.60 -2.32
CA THR A 362 19.61 4.99 -1.97
C THR A 362 19.05 4.03 -0.94
N GLY A 363 18.03 4.45 -0.21
CA GLY A 363 17.35 3.57 0.72
C GLY A 363 16.59 4.34 1.77
N PHE A 364 16.20 3.62 2.82
CA PHE A 364 15.45 4.21 3.91
C PHE A 364 15.61 3.45 5.22
N VAL A 365 15.29 4.14 6.32
CA VAL A 365 15.03 3.56 7.63
C VAL A 365 13.60 3.87 8.01
N ARG A 366 12.80 2.84 8.31
CA ARG A 366 11.39 2.94 8.65
C ARG A 366 11.11 2.34 10.02
N LEU A 367 10.35 3.04 10.84
CA LEU A 367 9.71 2.50 12.04
C LEU A 367 8.20 2.66 11.90
N GLN A 368 7.45 1.58 12.13
CA GLN A 368 6.00 1.57 11.94
C GLN A 368 5.26 0.87 13.08
N ARG A 369 4.28 1.56 13.66
CA ARG A 369 3.29 1.03 14.60
C ARG A 369 1.96 0.85 13.87
N SER A 370 1.50 -0.39 13.70
CA SER A 370 0.23 -0.74 13.03
C SER A 370 -0.81 -1.25 14.03
N PHE A 371 -2.02 -0.72 14.00
CA PHE A 371 -3.09 -1.06 14.94
C PHE A 371 -4.27 -1.73 14.24
#